data_AF-A0A835ZWZ6-F1
#
_entry.id   AF-A0A835ZWZ6-F1
#
_cell.length_a   1.000
_cell.length_b   1.000
_cell.length_c   1.000
_cell.angle_alpha   90.00
_cell.angle_beta   90.00
_cell.angle_gamma   90.00
#
_symmetry.space_group_name_H-M   'P 1'
#
loop_
_entity.id
_entity.type
_entity.pdbx_description
1 polymer ?
#
loop_
_entity_poly.entity_id
_entity_poly.type
_entity_poly.pdbx_seq_one_letter_code
_entity_poly.pdbx_strand_id
1 'polypeptide(L)'
;MTSKLVNLTAFLNYKAGRTHIVGQIDMPESKVNKKEVVEAGTIVEMLPIVTVGLVDYMETHRGLWTFENIVVEHISNECKRPFYRTWHKTKKAFTK
;
A
#
# COMPACT_ATOMS: atom_id res chain seq x y z
N MET A 1 -22.67 -5.84 18.00
CA MET A 1 -21.78 -5.67 16.83
C MET A 1 -20.35 -5.82 17.31
N THR A 2 -19.78 -7.01 17.22
CA THR A 2 -18.36 -7.23 17.55
C THR A 2 -17.53 -6.64 16.42
N SER A 3 -17.09 -5.39 16.58
CA SER A 3 -16.25 -4.73 15.60
C SER A 3 -14.91 -5.45 15.53
N LYS A 4 -14.44 -5.69 14.30
CA LYS A 4 -13.09 -6.23 14.06
C LYS A 4 -12.06 -5.24 14.61
N LEU A 5 -10.91 -5.75 15.05
CA LEU A 5 -9.78 -4.93 15.48
C LEU A 5 -9.38 -3.97 14.35
N VAL A 6 -8.89 -2.77 14.68
CA VAL A 6 -8.41 -1.80 13.68
C VAL A 6 -7.27 -2.41 12.86
N ASN A 7 -7.39 -2.37 11.54
CA ASN A 7 -6.40 -2.90 10.60
C ASN A 7 -6.26 -2.00 9.37
N LEU A 8 -5.06 -1.98 8.76
CA LEU A 8 -4.80 -1.24 7.53
C LEU A 8 -5.52 -1.88 6.34
N THR A 9 -6.04 -1.04 5.44
CA THR A 9 -6.85 -1.50 4.29
C THR A 9 -6.01 -1.82 3.06
N ALA A 10 -4.86 -1.18 2.87
CA ALA A 10 -4.07 -1.27 1.65
C ALA A 10 -2.56 -1.21 1.92
N PHE A 11 -1.78 -1.76 0.99
CA PHE A 11 -0.31 -1.77 0.99
C PHE A 11 0.23 -1.38 -0.38
N LEU A 12 1.36 -0.66 -0.38
CA LEU A 12 2.12 -0.35 -1.59
C LEU A 12 3.08 -1.50 -1.89
N ASN A 13 3.11 -1.94 -3.16
CA ASN A 13 4.03 -2.97 -3.62
C ASN A 13 4.53 -2.68 -5.05
N TYR A 14 5.63 -3.32 -5.43
CA TYR A 14 6.23 -3.18 -6.76
C TYR A 14 6.18 -4.51 -7.53
N LYS A 15 5.90 -4.45 -8.84
CA LYS A 15 5.89 -5.64 -9.69
C LYS A 15 7.32 -6.03 -10.04
N ALA A 16 7.76 -7.22 -9.60
CA ALA A 16 9.10 -7.72 -9.84
C ALA A 16 9.20 -8.64 -11.06
N GLY A 17 8.13 -9.37 -11.39
CA GLY A 17 8.15 -10.29 -12.53
C GLY A 17 6.89 -11.11 -12.69
N ARG A 18 6.93 -12.05 -13.63
CA ARG A 18 5.85 -13.01 -13.88
C ARG A 18 6.45 -14.39 -14.11
N THR A 19 5.88 -15.38 -13.46
CA THR A 19 6.27 -16.79 -13.58
C THR A 19 5.02 -17.65 -13.74
N HIS A 20 5.19 -18.95 -13.87
CA HIS A 20 4.09 -19.91 -13.81
C HIS A 20 4.28 -20.83 -12.60
N ILE A 21 3.18 -21.23 -12.00
CA ILE A 21 3.12 -22.18 -10.90
C ILE A 21 2.36 -23.39 -11.42
N VAL A 22 2.84 -24.58 -11.09
CA VAL A 22 2.11 -25.82 -11.31
C VAL A 22 1.47 -26.20 -9.99
N GLY A 23 0.15 -26.32 -9.97
CA GLY A 23 -0.62 -26.68 -8.78
C GLY A 23 -1.68 -27.71 -9.11
N GLN A 24 -1.99 -28.57 -8.14
CA GLN A 24 -3.17 -29.43 -8.24
C GLN A 24 -4.40 -28.64 -7.79
N ILE A 25 -5.41 -28.59 -8.65
CA ILE A 25 -6.66 -27.87 -8.35
C ILE A 25 -7.63 -28.84 -7.66
N ASP A 26 -8.03 -28.52 -6.43
CA ASP A 26 -9.13 -29.19 -5.73
C ASP A 26 -10.38 -28.29 -5.76
N MET A 27 -11.11 -28.40 -6.87
CA MET A 27 -12.35 -27.67 -7.11
C MET A 27 -13.40 -28.67 -7.56
N PRO A 28 -14.23 -29.19 -6.63
CA PRO A 28 -15.31 -30.11 -6.99
C PRO A 28 -16.20 -29.47 -8.05
N GLU A 29 -16.71 -30.29 -8.98
CA GLU A 29 -17.51 -29.89 -10.17
C GLU A 29 -16.73 -29.30 -11.36
N SER A 30 -15.45 -28.94 -11.20
CA SER A 30 -14.64 -28.46 -12.33
C SER A 30 -14.10 -29.62 -13.19
N LYS A 31 -13.99 -29.41 -14.51
CA LYS A 31 -13.35 -30.39 -15.45
C LYS A 31 -11.86 -30.64 -15.16
N VAL A 32 -11.25 -29.72 -14.41
CA VAL A 32 -9.84 -29.71 -14.01
C VAL A 32 -9.64 -30.22 -12.58
N ASN A 33 -10.70 -30.71 -11.92
CA ASN A 33 -10.60 -31.22 -10.56
C ASN A 33 -9.59 -32.38 -10.45
N LYS A 34 -8.74 -32.33 -9.43
CA LYS A 34 -7.65 -33.27 -9.15
C LYS A 34 -6.60 -33.39 -10.27
N LYS A 35 -6.56 -32.46 -11.23
CA LYS A 35 -5.53 -32.40 -12.27
C LYS A 35 -4.49 -31.33 -11.95
N GLU A 36 -3.30 -31.52 -12.47
CA GLU A 36 -2.25 -30.50 -12.46
C GLU A 36 -2.54 -29.45 -13.54
N VAL A 37 -2.54 -28.18 -13.14
CA VAL A 37 -2.76 -27.05 -14.03
C VAL A 37 -1.61 -26.05 -13.86
N VAL A 38 -1.22 -25.44 -14.97
CA VAL A 38 -0.21 -24.38 -15.00
C VAL A 38 -0.93 -23.03 -14.93
N GLU A 39 -0.71 -22.29 -13.85
CA GLU A 39 -1.28 -20.96 -13.63
C GLU A 39 -0.18 -19.89 -13.70
N ALA A 40 -0.51 -18.74 -14.29
CA ALA A 40 0.42 -17.63 -14.37
C ALA A 40 0.38 -16.79 -13.09
N GLY A 41 1.49 -16.74 -12.35
CA GLY A 41 1.67 -15.93 -11.15
C GLY A 41 2.44 -14.63 -11.42
N THR A 42 2.14 -13.57 -10.67
CA THR A 42 2.92 -12.32 -10.67
C THR A 42 3.67 -12.21 -9.36
N ILE A 43 4.98 -11.96 -9.44
CA ILE A 43 5.82 -11.72 -8.26
C ILE A 43 5.73 -10.24 -7.92
N VAL A 44 5.36 -9.97 -6.67
CA VAL A 44 5.16 -8.65 -6.12
C VAL A 44 6.11 -8.47 -4.94
N GLU A 45 7.02 -7.51 -5.03
CA GLU A 45 7.93 -7.13 -3.97
C GLU A 45 7.22 -6.22 -2.97
N MET A 46 7.20 -6.66 -1.71
CA MET A 46 6.65 -5.93 -0.59
C MET A 46 7.80 -5.36 0.25
N LEU A 47 7.88 -4.04 0.31
CA LEU A 47 8.81 -3.33 1.18
C LEU A 47 8.08 -2.89 2.45
N PRO A 48 8.78 -2.78 3.60
CA PRO A 48 8.20 -2.26 4.82
C PRO A 48 7.74 -0.80 4.60
N ILE A 49 6.51 -0.50 5.02
CA ILE A 49 5.93 0.85 4.93
C ILE A 49 6.16 1.58 6.25
N VAL A 50 6.63 2.83 6.17
CA VAL A 50 6.80 3.72 7.33
C VAL A 50 5.69 4.77 7.30
N THR A 51 4.86 4.81 8.34
CA THR A 51 3.80 5.80 8.49
C THR A 51 4.39 7.15 8.92
N VAL A 52 4.08 8.21 8.17
CA VAL A 52 4.62 9.57 8.41
C VAL A 52 3.60 10.55 9.01
N GLY A 53 2.32 10.19 9.02
CA GLY A 53 1.27 11.05 9.52
C GLY A 53 -0.11 10.41 9.44
N LEU A 54 -1.08 11.13 10.00
CA LEU A 54 -2.50 10.82 9.98
C LEU A 54 -3.25 11.96 9.28
N VAL A 55 -4.25 11.60 8.48
CA VAL A 55 -5.21 12.55 7.91
C VAL A 55 -6.57 12.24 8.50
N ASP A 56 -7.21 13.24 9.07
CA ASP A 56 -8.57 13.13 9.55
C ASP A 56 -9.56 13.68 8.53
N TYR A 57 -10.71 13.03 8.43
CA TYR A 57 -11.78 13.38 7.49
C TYR A 57 -13.08 13.63 8.24
N MET A 58 -13.72 14.76 7.92
CA MET A 58 -15.01 15.14 8.46
C MET A 58 -16.06 15.16 7.36
N GLU A 59 -17.25 14.63 7.65
CA GLU A 59 -18.39 14.74 6.75
C GLU A 59 -18.96 16.16 6.76
N THR A 60 -19.08 16.75 5.59
CA THR A 60 -19.75 18.03 5.37
C THR A 60 -20.95 17.83 4.43
N HIS A 61 -21.84 18.81 4.35
CA HIS A 61 -22.96 18.78 3.40
C HIS A 61 -22.55 18.60 1.92
N ARG A 62 -21.26 18.79 1.58
CA ARG A 62 -20.71 18.62 0.23
C ARG A 62 -19.91 17.31 0.07
N GLY A 63 -19.89 16.46 1.10
CA GLY A 63 -19.08 15.24 1.16
C GLY A 63 -17.93 15.34 2.17
N LEU A 64 -16.96 14.43 2.06
CA LEU A 64 -15.82 14.35 2.96
C LEU A 64 -14.85 15.51 2.73
N TRP A 65 -14.42 16.13 3.82
CA TRP A 65 -13.43 17.18 3.83
C TRP A 65 -12.27 16.79 4.74
N THR A 66 -11.03 17.08 4.32
CA THR A 66 -9.83 16.86 5.15
C THR A 66 -9.80 17.90 6.25
N PHE A 67 -9.94 17.46 7.51
CA PHE A 67 -10.00 18.33 8.66
C PHE A 67 -8.58 18.72 9.12
N GLU A 68 -7.81 17.75 9.60
CA GLU A 68 -6.45 17.96 10.10
C GLU A 68 -5.46 16.95 9.50
N ASN A 69 -4.22 17.41 9.33
CA ASN A 69 -3.10 16.58 8.89
C ASN A 69 -2.02 16.61 9.98
N ILE A 70 -1.87 15.51 10.71
CA ILE A 70 -0.87 15.37 11.77
C ILE A 70 0.34 14.67 11.16
N VAL A 71 1.51 15.30 11.23
CA VAL A 71 2.77 14.75 10.71
C VAL A 71 3.73 14.53 11.87
N VAL A 72 4.52 13.46 11.81
CA VAL A 72 5.54 13.15 12.82
C VAL A 72 6.66 14.20 12.84
N GLU A 73 7.30 14.38 13.99
CA GLU A 73 8.41 15.35 14.15
C GLU A 73 9.64 14.95 13.33
N HIS A 74 9.97 13.66 13.29
CA HIS A 74 11.18 13.14 12.66
C HIS A 74 10.83 12.43 11.35
N ILE A 75 11.15 13.07 10.22
CA ILE A 75 10.87 12.56 8.87
C ILE A 75 12.18 12.28 8.15
N SER A 76 12.28 11.08 7.56
CA SER A 76 13.45 10.68 6.77
C SER A 76 13.60 11.52 5.50
N ASN A 77 14.83 11.61 4.99
CA ASN A 77 15.12 12.34 3.74
C ASN A 77 14.40 11.75 2.52
N GLU A 78 14.15 10.43 2.53
CA GLU A 78 13.42 9.71 1.48
C GLU A 78 11.97 10.20 1.39
N CYS A 79 11.29 10.35 2.53
CA CYS A 79 9.94 10.91 2.58
C CYS A 79 9.89 12.40 2.22
N LYS A 80 10.97 13.15 2.43
CA LYS A 80 11.08 14.56 2.03
C LYS A 80 11.40 14.74 0.54
N ARG A 81 11.92 13.70 -0.14
CA ARG A 81 12.38 13.79 -1.53
C ARG A 81 11.29 14.22 -2.52
N PRO A 82 10.04 13.73 -2.45
CA PRO A 82 8.98 14.10 -3.38
C PRO A 82 8.64 15.61 -3.40
N PHE A 83 8.88 16.32 -2.30
CA PHE A 83 8.62 17.77 -2.20
C PHE A 83 9.58 18.63 -3.03
N TYR A 84 10.64 18.03 -3.58
CA TYR A 84 11.65 18.74 -4.35
C TYR A 84 11.85 18.12 -5.72
N ARG A 85 11.65 18.92 -6.75
CA ARG A 85 12.07 18.56 -8.10
C ARG A 85 13.60 18.38 -8.20
N THR A 86 14.38 19.20 -7.48
CA THR A 86 15.85 19.10 -7.43
C THR A 86 16.34 19.14 -5.98
N TRP A 87 16.45 17.96 -5.39
CA TRP A 87 16.85 17.76 -3.99
C TRP A 87 18.22 18.31 -3.58
N HIS A 88 19.20 18.28 -4.48
CA HIS A 88 20.57 18.69 -4.14
C HIS A 88 20.72 20.20 -3.98
N LYS A 89 19.79 20.99 -4.53
CA LYS A 89 19.84 22.45 -4.50
C LYS A 89 19.21 23.05 -3.24
N THR A 90 18.07 22.52 -2.81
CA THR A 90 17.30 23.09 -1.68
C THR A 90 16.67 21.98 -0.85
N LYS A 91 16.79 22.12 0.48
CA LYS A 91 16.20 21.21 1.48
C LYS A 91 15.68 22.03 2.66
N LYS A 92 14.41 22.39 2.63
CA LYS A 92 13.72 23.23 3.64
C LYS A 92 12.39 22.63 4.12
N ALA A 93 12.04 21.42 3.70
CA ALA A 93 10.74 20.82 3.98
C ALA A 93 10.78 20.23 5.38
N PHE A 94 9.74 20.54 6.16
CA PHE A 94 9.63 20.11 7.55
C PHE A 94 10.85 20.54 8.38
N THR A 95 11.39 21.71 8.07
CA THR A 95 12.29 22.44 8.98
C THR A 95 11.39 23.27 9.88
N LYS A 96 11.69 23.29 11.19
CA LYS A 96 10.97 24.12 12.17
C LYS A 96 11.15 25.61 11.87
#